data_AF-F6I3J7-F1
#
_entry.id   AF-F6I3J7-F1
#
_cell.length_a   1.000
_cell.length_b   1.000
_cell.length_c   1.000
_cell.angle_alpha   90.00
_cell.angle_beta   90.00
_cell.angle_gamma   90.00
#
_symmetry.space_group_name_H-M   'P 1'
#
loop_
_entity.id
_entity.type
_entity.pdbx_description
1 polymer ?
#
loop_
_entity_poly.entity_id
_entity_poly.type
_entity_poly.pdbx_seq_one_letter_code
_entity_poly.pdbx_strand_id
1 'polypeptide(L)'
;MLYIYILINLMLYTGKRSNISRIVLITTEVPTVIVLLIILIWFFVRRARKEKVENDEIISAESSQFNFSSITVATNNFSNGNKLGREGFGDVYKGVLSNGQEIAVKRLSKKTYQGEPEFKNEVLLLAKLQHRNLIRLLGFCLKGEERLLIYK
;
A
#
# COMPACT_ATOMS: atom_id res chain seq x y z
N MET A 1 18.04 5.67 -36.18
CA MET A 1 17.66 5.18 -37.52
C MET A 1 16.26 5.62 -37.94
N LEU A 2 15.21 5.44 -37.11
CA LEU A 2 13.83 5.87 -37.46
C LEU A 2 13.70 7.39 -37.69
N TYR A 3 14.40 8.21 -36.89
CA TYR A 3 14.37 9.68 -37.00
C TYR A 3 14.97 10.21 -38.32
N ILE A 4 16.04 9.60 -38.83
CA ILE A 4 16.70 10.00 -40.09
C ILE A 4 15.78 9.68 -41.29
N TYR A 5 15.12 8.51 -41.27
CA TYR A 5 14.16 8.11 -42.30
C TYR A 5 12.95 9.06 -42.38
N ILE A 6 12.46 9.52 -41.21
CA ILE A 6 11.38 10.52 -41.13
C ILE A 6 11.84 11.86 -41.69
N LEU A 7 13.07 12.32 -41.37
CA LEU A 7 13.61 13.59 -41.87
C LEU A 7 13.76 13.61 -43.40
N ILE A 8 14.21 12.50 -43.99
CA ILE A 8 14.38 12.35 -45.45
C ILE A 8 13.03 12.34 -46.16
N ASN A 9 12.05 11.59 -45.64
CA ASN A 9 10.70 11.60 -46.21
C ASN A 9 10.01 12.97 -46.07
N LEU A 10 10.30 13.70 -44.98
CA LEU A 10 9.81 15.05 -44.77
C LEU A 10 10.40 16.04 -45.78
N MET A 11 11.70 15.92 -46.11
CA MET A 11 12.36 16.75 -47.12
C MET A 11 11.81 16.49 -48.53
N LEU A 12 11.53 15.23 -48.89
CA LEU A 12 10.93 14.86 -50.19
C LEU A 12 9.47 15.33 -50.33
N TYR A 13 8.74 15.47 -49.21
CA TYR A 13 7.34 15.90 -49.20
C TYR A 13 7.15 17.42 -49.35
N THR A 14 8.22 18.22 -49.30
CA THR A 14 8.17 19.70 -49.20
C THR A 14 7.72 20.47 -50.45
N GLY A 15 7.28 19.81 -51.53
CA GLY A 15 6.98 20.44 -52.82
C GLY A 15 5.68 21.27 -52.94
N LYS A 16 4.79 21.35 -51.93
CA LYS A 16 3.46 22.00 -52.06
C LYS A 16 2.98 22.79 -50.82
N ARG A 17 3.36 24.07 -50.76
CA ARG A 17 3.45 24.95 -49.56
C ARG A 17 2.20 25.18 -48.68
N SER A 18 0.95 25.07 -49.15
CA SER A 18 -0.24 25.45 -48.33
C SER A 18 -0.85 24.30 -47.51
N ASN A 19 -0.75 23.06 -47.98
CA ASN A 19 -1.26 21.89 -47.29
C ASN A 19 -0.23 21.28 -46.33
N ILE A 20 1.06 21.56 -46.55
CA ILE A 20 2.16 21.09 -45.71
C ILE A 20 2.05 21.64 -44.29
N SER A 21 1.76 22.94 -44.13
CA SER A 21 1.68 23.57 -42.80
C SER A 21 0.60 22.91 -41.92
N ARG A 22 -0.54 22.55 -42.52
CA ARG A 22 -1.64 21.85 -41.82
C ARG A 22 -1.31 20.39 -41.53
N ILE A 23 -0.64 19.70 -42.46
CA ILE A 23 -0.25 18.29 -42.29
C ILE A 23 0.86 18.14 -41.24
N VAL A 24 1.85 19.05 -41.23
CA VAL A 24 2.94 19.06 -40.24
C VAL A 24 2.42 19.37 -38.84
N LEU A 25 1.42 20.25 -38.70
CA LEU A 25 0.79 20.51 -37.40
C LEU A 25 0.04 19.27 -36.86
N ILE A 26 -0.63 18.52 -37.72
CA ILE A 26 -1.42 17.34 -37.29
C ILE A 26 -0.49 16.17 -36.95
N THR A 27 0.60 15.98 -37.69
CA THR A 27 1.50 14.85 -37.50
C THR A 27 2.39 14.95 -36.26
N THR A 28 2.61 16.13 -35.70
CA THR A 28 3.40 16.30 -34.45
C THR A 28 2.54 16.17 -33.20
N GLU A 29 1.31 16.67 -33.21
CA GLU A 29 0.46 16.70 -32.01
C GLU A 29 -0.25 15.36 -31.74
N VAL A 30 -0.58 14.60 -32.78
CA VAL A 30 -1.20 13.28 -32.61
C VAL A 30 -0.30 12.31 -31.84
N PRO A 31 0.99 12.13 -32.15
CA PRO A 31 1.84 11.20 -31.41
C PRO A 31 2.16 11.68 -29.98
N THR A 32 2.23 12.99 -29.71
CA THR A 32 2.47 13.49 -28.34
C THR A 32 1.29 13.17 -27.43
N VAL A 33 0.06 13.38 -27.90
CA VAL A 33 -1.16 13.02 -27.16
C VAL A 33 -1.23 11.50 -26.92
N ILE A 34 -0.89 10.68 -27.92
CA ILE A 34 -0.88 9.21 -27.78
C ILE A 34 0.16 8.77 -26.73
N VAL A 35 1.37 9.32 -26.77
CA VAL A 35 2.42 9.00 -25.78
C VAL A 35 2.00 9.42 -24.38
N LEU A 36 1.40 10.61 -24.22
CA LEU A 36 0.86 11.06 -22.92
C LEU A 36 -0.25 10.13 -22.41
N LEU A 37 -1.17 9.70 -23.28
CA LEU A 37 -2.22 8.74 -22.93
C LEU A 37 -1.63 7.39 -22.49
N ILE A 38 -0.60 6.88 -23.18
CA ILE A 38 0.09 5.63 -22.79
C ILE A 38 0.76 5.80 -21.43
N ILE A 39 1.41 6.93 -21.15
CA ILE A 39 2.03 7.22 -19.85
C ILE A 39 0.96 7.28 -18.75
N LEU A 40 -0.16 7.95 -19.00
CA LEU A 40 -1.28 8.01 -18.06
C LEU A 40 -1.84 6.63 -17.79
N ILE A 41 -2.16 5.85 -18.82
CA ILE A 41 -2.67 4.47 -18.69
C ILE A 41 -1.66 3.62 -17.90
N TRP A 42 -0.37 3.70 -18.23
CA TRP A 42 0.67 2.96 -17.52
C TRP A 42 0.76 3.38 -16.05
N PHE A 43 0.65 4.68 -15.74
CA PHE A 43 0.64 5.20 -14.38
C PHE A 43 -0.60 4.71 -13.61
N PHE A 44 -1.77 4.78 -14.21
CA PHE A 44 -3.02 4.29 -13.62
C PHE A 44 -2.98 2.77 -13.38
N VAL A 45 -2.50 2.00 -14.36
CA VAL A 45 -2.35 0.54 -14.22
C VAL A 45 -1.31 0.20 -13.15
N ARG A 46 -0.19 0.92 -13.07
CA ARG A 46 0.80 0.71 -12.00
C ARG A 46 0.23 1.03 -10.62
N ARG A 47 -0.52 2.12 -10.50
CA ARG A 47 -1.18 2.50 -9.25
C ARG A 47 -2.20 1.44 -8.83
N ALA A 48 -3.07 1.01 -9.75
CA ALA A 48 -4.07 -0.03 -9.49
C ALA A 48 -3.44 -1.39 -9.14
N ARG A 49 -2.34 -1.77 -9.80
CA ARG A 49 -1.59 -3.00 -9.45
C ARG A 49 -0.98 -2.92 -8.05
N LYS A 50 -0.42 -1.76 -7.67
CA LYS A 50 0.17 -1.58 -6.34
C LYS A 50 -0.90 -1.74 -5.24
N GLU A 51 -2.06 -1.12 -5.42
CA GLU A 51 -3.19 -1.23 -4.51
C GLU A 51 -3.74 -2.66 -4.43
N LYS A 52 -3.85 -3.35 -5.56
CA LYS A 52 -4.27 -4.76 -5.59
C LYS A 52 -3.29 -5.68 -4.85
N VAL A 53 -1.99 -5.55 -5.11
CA VAL A 53 -0.95 -6.35 -4.44
C VAL A 53 -0.94 -6.09 -2.93
N GLU A 54 -1.08 -4.84 -2.51
CA GLU A 54 -1.20 -4.48 -1.09
C GLU A 54 -2.44 -5.12 -0.45
N ASN A 55 -3.59 -5.10 -1.14
CA ASN A 55 -4.80 -5.76 -0.65
C ASN A 55 -4.64 -7.29 -0.58
N ASP A 56 -4.05 -7.92 -1.60
CA ASP A 56 -3.83 -9.37 -1.64
C ASP A 56 -2.86 -9.82 -0.52
N GLU A 57 -1.82 -9.02 -0.22
CA GLU A 57 -0.91 -9.26 0.92
C GLU A 57 -1.63 -9.14 2.27
N ILE A 58 -2.52 -8.15 2.43
CA ILE A 58 -3.35 -7.98 3.62
C ILE A 58 -4.36 -9.15 3.77
N ILE A 59 -4.99 -9.58 2.67
CA ILE A 59 -5.90 -10.74 2.65
C ILE A 59 -5.15 -12.04 2.99
N SER A 60 -3.92 -12.20 2.51
CA SER A 60 -3.08 -13.34 2.91
C SER A 60 -2.77 -13.31 4.41
N ALA A 61 -2.55 -12.12 4.99
CA ALA A 61 -2.37 -11.94 6.42
C ALA A 61 -3.67 -12.11 7.22
N GLU A 62 -4.84 -12.00 6.58
CA GLU A 62 -6.18 -12.17 7.18
C GLU A 62 -6.41 -13.59 7.71
N SER A 63 -5.66 -14.59 7.20
CA SER A 63 -5.58 -15.93 7.79
C SER A 63 -5.13 -15.93 9.26
N SER A 64 -4.53 -14.83 9.74
CA SER A 64 -4.08 -14.60 11.10
C SER A 64 -4.94 -13.58 11.87
N GLN A 65 -6.20 -13.36 11.48
CA GLN A 65 -7.09 -12.43 12.18
C GLN A 65 -7.56 -12.99 13.53
N PHE A 66 -7.32 -12.26 14.61
CA PHE A 66 -7.79 -12.59 15.95
C PHE A 66 -9.15 -11.97 16.25
N ASN A 67 -9.98 -12.68 17.00
CA ASN A 67 -11.24 -12.12 17.50
C ASN A 67 -10.96 -11.10 18.63
N PHE A 68 -11.61 -9.94 18.55
CA PHE A 68 -11.46 -8.86 19.53
C PHE A 68 -11.78 -9.30 20.95
N SER A 69 -12.80 -10.15 21.13
CA SER A 69 -13.16 -10.68 22.45
C SER A 69 -12.01 -11.48 23.07
N SER A 70 -11.34 -12.32 22.28
CA SER A 70 -10.20 -13.11 22.72
C SER A 70 -9.04 -12.23 23.17
N ILE A 71 -8.75 -11.16 22.42
CA ILE A 71 -7.68 -10.20 22.78
C ILE A 71 -8.06 -9.37 24.01
N THR A 72 -9.33 -8.99 24.14
CA THR A 72 -9.84 -8.28 25.32
C THR A 72 -9.66 -9.14 26.57
N VAL A 73 -10.02 -10.43 26.52
CA VAL A 73 -9.79 -11.36 27.63
C VAL A 73 -8.29 -11.51 27.91
N ALA A 74 -7.48 -11.76 26.88
CA ALA A 74 -6.04 -11.95 27.00
C ALA A 74 -5.32 -10.76 27.66
N THR A 75 -5.80 -9.54 27.42
CA THR A 75 -5.21 -8.29 27.95
C THR A 75 -5.88 -7.80 29.23
N ASN A 76 -6.82 -8.56 29.81
CA ASN A 76 -7.68 -8.13 30.91
C ASN A 76 -8.34 -6.76 30.62
N ASN A 77 -9.06 -6.70 29.50
CA ASN A 77 -9.72 -5.52 28.96
C ASN A 77 -8.79 -4.31 28.79
N PHE A 78 -7.59 -4.54 28.25
CA PHE A 78 -6.56 -3.50 28.08
C PHE A 78 -6.25 -2.73 29.39
N SER A 79 -6.22 -3.44 30.52
CA SER A 79 -5.98 -2.82 31.83
C SER A 79 -4.63 -2.10 31.88
N ASN A 80 -4.57 -1.00 32.64
CA ASN A 80 -3.31 -0.26 32.84
C ASN A 80 -2.23 -1.11 33.52
N GLY A 81 -2.59 -2.10 34.34
CA GLY A 81 -1.62 -3.04 34.93
C GLY A 81 -0.90 -3.92 33.90
N ASN A 82 -1.51 -4.09 32.72
CA ASN A 82 -0.91 -4.80 31.59
C ASN A 82 -0.27 -3.85 30.57
N LYS A 83 -0.30 -2.53 30.78
CA LYS A 83 0.30 -1.59 29.84
C LYS A 83 1.82 -1.67 29.91
N LEU A 84 2.44 -2.07 28.81
CA LEU A 84 3.90 -2.10 28.65
C LEU A 84 4.45 -0.71 28.34
N GLY A 85 3.67 0.12 27.65
CA GLY A 85 4.06 1.49 27.32
C GLY A 85 3.26 2.06 26.17
N ARG A 86 3.81 3.12 25.57
CA ARG A 86 3.29 3.75 24.36
C ARG A 86 4.37 3.74 23.31
N GLU A 87 4.04 3.24 22.13
CA GLU A 87 4.95 3.16 20.99
C GLU A 87 4.29 3.81 19.78
N GLY A 88 4.86 4.92 19.31
CA GLY A 88 4.28 5.72 18.23
C GLY A 88 2.83 6.13 18.55
N PHE A 89 1.90 5.74 17.66
CA PHE A 89 0.48 6.12 17.71
C PHE A 89 -0.40 5.17 18.52
N GLY A 90 0.18 4.20 19.24
CA GLY A 90 -0.58 3.19 19.97
C GLY A 90 -0.04 2.89 21.36
N ASP A 91 -0.92 2.38 22.21
CA ASP A 91 -0.55 1.82 23.50
C ASP A 91 -0.26 0.33 23.33
N VAL A 92 0.79 -0.15 23.98
CA VAL A 92 1.20 -1.56 23.94
C VAL A 92 0.85 -2.21 25.27
N TYR A 93 0.17 -3.35 25.20
CA TYR A 93 -0.29 -4.11 26.35
C TYR A 93 0.28 -5.53 26.33
N LYS A 94 0.64 -6.07 27.49
CA LYS A 94 0.90 -7.48 27.69
C LYS A 94 -0.44 -8.24 27.71
N GLY A 95 -0.46 -9.40 27.08
CA GLY A 95 -1.58 -10.32 27.20
C GLY A 95 -1.10 -11.77 27.26
N VAL A 96 -2.01 -12.65 27.68
CA VAL A 96 -1.80 -14.10 27.66
C VAL A 96 -3.00 -14.75 26.97
N LEU A 97 -2.75 -15.42 25.85
CA LEU A 97 -3.78 -16.14 25.11
C LEU A 97 -4.27 -17.36 25.91
N SER A 98 -5.43 -17.91 25.55
CA SER A 98 -6.03 -19.08 26.21
C SER A 98 -5.15 -20.34 26.17
N ASN A 99 -4.23 -20.42 25.20
CA ASN A 99 -3.24 -21.47 25.08
C ASN A 99 -1.98 -21.23 25.96
N GLY A 100 -1.97 -20.20 26.80
CA GLY A 100 -0.85 -19.83 27.68
C GLY A 100 0.26 -19.03 26.99
N GLN A 101 0.13 -18.71 25.71
CA GLN A 101 1.13 -17.94 24.98
C GLN A 101 1.09 -16.46 25.41
N GLU A 102 2.22 -15.94 25.89
CA GLU A 102 2.39 -14.50 26.10
C GLU A 102 2.43 -13.76 24.76
N ILE A 103 1.77 -12.60 24.71
CA ILE A 103 1.68 -11.75 23.53
C ILE A 103 1.84 -10.28 23.92
N ALA A 104 2.32 -9.48 22.97
CA ALA A 104 2.21 -8.03 23.02
C ALA A 104 1.10 -7.58 22.07
N VAL A 105 0.24 -6.68 22.53
CA VAL A 105 -0.89 -6.14 21.77
C VAL A 105 -0.72 -4.65 21.65
N LYS A 106 -0.40 -4.19 20.44
CA LYS A 106 -0.36 -2.76 20.12
C LYS A 106 -1.73 -2.32 19.64
N ARG A 107 -2.38 -1.47 20.43
CA ARG A 107 -3.67 -0.86 20.12
C ARG A 107 -3.42 0.51 19.52
N LEU A 108 -3.65 0.64 18.23
CA LEU A 108 -3.51 1.92 17.54
C LEU A 108 -4.65 2.86 17.95
N SER A 109 -4.33 4.13 18.10
CA SER A 109 -5.28 5.16 18.56
C SER A 109 -6.50 5.26 17.65
N LYS A 110 -7.69 5.22 18.27
CA LYS A 110 -8.99 5.46 17.62
C LYS A 110 -9.17 6.87 17.07
N LYS A 111 -8.41 7.84 17.59
CA LYS A 111 -8.71 9.28 17.49
C LYS A 111 -8.04 10.02 16.34
N THR A 112 -7.26 9.33 15.51
CA THR A 112 -6.39 9.99 14.53
C THR A 112 -6.69 9.49 13.13
N TYR A 113 -6.84 10.42 12.17
CA TYR A 113 -6.86 10.18 10.71
C TYR A 113 -5.61 9.46 10.18
N GLN A 114 -4.57 9.42 11.00
CA GLN A 114 -3.48 8.45 10.96
C GLN A 114 -4.08 7.10 11.41
N GLY A 115 -3.55 6.25 12.29
CA GLY A 115 -4.24 5.00 12.68
C GLY A 115 -4.44 3.94 11.56
N GLU A 116 -5.30 4.15 10.57
CA GLU A 116 -5.56 3.27 9.43
C GLU A 116 -4.38 3.15 8.43
N PRO A 117 -3.76 4.25 7.95
CA PRO A 117 -2.57 4.15 7.10
C PRO A 117 -1.37 3.56 7.86
N GLU A 118 -1.21 3.87 9.14
CA GLU A 118 -0.16 3.28 9.99
C GLU A 118 -0.40 1.79 10.21
N PHE A 119 -1.64 1.37 10.44
CA PHE A 119 -2.00 -0.05 10.51
C PHE A 119 -1.62 -0.78 9.23
N LYS A 120 -2.06 -0.29 8.07
CA LYS A 120 -1.75 -0.89 6.76
C LYS A 120 -0.25 -0.95 6.50
N ASN A 121 0.46 0.14 6.79
CA ASN A 121 1.91 0.19 6.61
C ASN A 121 2.64 -0.78 7.53
N GLU A 122 2.25 -0.89 8.80
CA GLU A 122 2.88 -1.79 9.76
C GLU A 122 2.59 -3.26 9.42
N VAL A 123 1.35 -3.61 9.05
CA VAL A 123 1.01 -4.97 8.57
C VAL A 123 1.79 -5.32 7.31
N LEU A 124 1.83 -4.42 6.31
CA LEU A 124 2.52 -4.67 5.04
C LEU A 124 4.05 -4.79 5.21
N LEU A 125 4.64 -3.96 6.06
CA LEU A 125 6.07 -4.03 6.37
C LEU A 125 6.41 -5.35 7.07
N LEU A 126 5.62 -5.74 8.07
CA LEU A 126 5.85 -6.98 8.83
C LEU A 126 5.54 -8.24 8.00
N ALA A 127 4.59 -8.16 7.07
CA ALA A 127 4.32 -9.24 6.11
C ALA A 127 5.53 -9.48 5.18
N LYS A 128 6.22 -8.41 4.77
CA LYS A 128 7.41 -8.48 3.91
C LYS A 128 8.68 -8.88 4.65
N LEU A 129 8.79 -8.52 5.92
CA LEU A 129 9.99 -8.73 6.73
C LEU A 129 9.87 -9.97 7.63
N GLN A 130 9.82 -11.15 7.03
CA GLN A 130 9.94 -12.42 7.77
C GLN A 130 11.42 -12.79 8.00
N HIS A 131 12.12 -12.02 8.84
CA HIS A 131 13.47 -12.38 9.28
C HIS A 131 13.48 -12.89 10.72
N ARG A 132 14.38 -13.84 11.02
CA ARG A 132 14.51 -14.48 12.35
C ARG A 132 14.86 -13.52 13.50
N ASN A 133 15.32 -12.30 13.18
CA ASN A 133 15.76 -11.30 14.15
C ASN A 133 14.76 -10.14 14.32
N LEU A 134 13.61 -10.17 13.65
CA LEU A 134 12.55 -9.16 13.79
C LEU A 134 11.39 -9.71 14.63
N ILE A 135 10.76 -8.84 15.41
CA ILE A 135 9.59 -9.19 16.22
C ILE A 135 8.52 -9.79 15.29
N ARG A 136 8.08 -11.00 15.62
CA ARG A 136 7.16 -11.75 14.77
C ARG A 136 5.73 -11.25 15.00
N LEU A 137 5.14 -10.63 13.97
CA LEU A 137 3.70 -10.40 13.93
C LEU A 137 3.00 -11.76 13.91
N LEU A 138 2.20 -12.02 14.94
CA LEU A 138 1.36 -13.22 15.03
C LEU A 138 0.06 -13.03 14.25
N GLY A 139 -0.45 -11.80 14.22
CA GLY A 139 -1.69 -11.46 13.54
C GLY A 139 -2.20 -10.08 13.90
N PHE A 140 -3.44 -9.81 13.53
CA PHE A 140 -4.09 -8.52 13.79
C PHE A 140 -5.56 -8.70 14.17
N CYS A 141 -6.20 -7.65 14.68
CA CYS A 141 -7.63 -7.63 14.94
C CYS A 141 -8.25 -6.32 14.44
N LEU A 142 -9.34 -6.47 13.69
CA LEU A 142 -10.16 -5.37 13.15
C LEU A 142 -11.57 -5.51 13.74
N LYS A 143 -12.04 -4.52 14.50
CA LYS A 143 -13.45 -4.46 14.97
C LYS A 143 -13.92 -3.02 15.10
N GLY A 144 -14.80 -2.58 14.20
CA GLY A 144 -15.21 -1.18 14.13
C GLY A 144 -13.99 -0.27 13.92
N GLU A 145 -13.74 0.64 14.86
CA GLU A 145 -12.56 1.52 14.88
C GLU A 145 -11.32 0.90 15.55
N GLU A 146 -11.43 -0.31 16.11
CA GLU A 146 -10.29 -0.99 16.72
C GLU A 146 -9.35 -1.51 15.64
N ARG A 147 -8.07 -1.17 15.79
CA ARG A 147 -6.94 -1.67 15.01
C ARG A 147 -5.89 -2.18 15.98
N LEU A 148 -5.78 -3.50 16.09
CA LEU A 148 -4.84 -4.15 17.00
C LEU A 148 -3.81 -4.97 16.20
N LEU A 149 -2.56 -4.89 16.62
CA LEU A 149 -1.47 -5.73 16.14
C LEU A 149 -1.01 -6.64 17.27
N ILE A 150 -0.85 -7.93 16.99
CA ILE A 150 -0.50 -8.95 17.97
C ILE A 150 0.89 -9.51 17.63
N TYR A 151 1.80 -9.44 18.58
CA TYR A 151 3.19 -9.89 18.44
C TYR A 151 3.53 -11.01 19.41
N LYS A 152 4.56 -11.78 19.06
CA LYS A 152 5.23 -12.73 19.96
C LYS A 152 6.28 -12.05 20.82
#